data_AF-A0A2G6ET82-F1
#
_entry.id   AF-A0A2G6ET82-F1
#
_cell.length_a   1.000
_cell.length_b   1.000
_cell.length_c   1.000
_cell.angle_alpha   90.00
_cell.angle_beta   90.00
_cell.angle_gamma   90.00
#
_symmetry.space_group_name_H-M   'P 1'
#
loop_
_entity.id
_entity.type
_entity.pdbx_description
1 polymer ?
#
loop_
_entity_poly.entity_id
_entity_poly.type
_entity_poly.pdbx_seq_one_letter_code
_entity_poly.pdbx_strand_id
1 'polypeptide(L)'
;MADTKEVLTKPIFDNNPIALQILGICSALAVTTSVKNALVMCIALTLVTAFSSFFISIIRNKIPSSIRIIVQMVIIASLVIIVDQILKAVAYDVSKSLSVFVGLIITNCIVMGRAEAYAMSNPPVPSFLDGIGNGLGYSAVLIFIASIRELFGAGSWFGIQLISTANDGGWYIPNGLLLLPPSAFFIIGLFIAIIRIWKPEQIEDAEFVMKPQSKGMTHGGGH
;
A
#
# COMPACT_ATOMS: atom_id res chain seq x y z
N MET A 1 -0.23 -4.64 28.42
CA MET A 1 0.50 -5.28 27.31
C MET A 1 -0.45 -5.33 26.15
N ALA A 2 -0.14 -4.67 25.02
CA ALA A 2 -0.98 -4.79 23.84
C ALA A 2 -0.99 -6.27 23.40
N ASP A 3 -2.17 -6.84 23.26
CA ASP A 3 -2.35 -8.23 22.89
C ASP A 3 -1.66 -8.48 21.53
N THR A 4 -0.66 -9.37 21.53
CA THR A 4 0.19 -9.60 20.35
C THR A 4 -0.62 -10.10 19.15
N LYS A 5 -1.77 -10.77 19.38
CA LYS A 5 -2.67 -11.12 18.28
C LYS A 5 -3.38 -9.91 17.72
N GLU A 6 -3.87 -8.99 18.56
CA GLU A 6 -4.56 -7.79 18.08
C GLU A 6 -3.67 -6.92 17.17
N VAL A 7 -2.37 -6.79 17.50
CA VAL A 7 -1.43 -5.99 16.68
C VAL A 7 -1.22 -6.61 15.28
N LEU A 8 -1.33 -7.93 15.16
CA LEU A 8 -1.22 -8.64 13.88
C LEU A 8 -2.56 -8.69 13.11
N THR A 9 -3.69 -8.84 13.79
CA THR A 9 -4.99 -9.06 13.14
C THR A 9 -5.74 -7.77 12.84
N LYS A 10 -5.61 -6.72 13.67
CA LYS A 10 -6.29 -5.43 13.45
C LYS A 10 -5.91 -4.79 12.10
N PRO A 11 -4.64 -4.75 11.66
CA PRO A 11 -4.30 -4.15 10.38
C PRO A 11 -4.84 -4.88 9.15
N ILE A 12 -5.21 -6.16 9.30
CA ILE A 12 -5.76 -6.97 8.21
C ILE A 12 -7.28 -6.75 8.07
N PHE A 13 -8.02 -6.64 9.18
CA PHE A 13 -9.49 -6.62 9.15
C PHE A 13 -10.17 -5.30 9.60
N ASP A 14 -9.56 -4.51 10.48
CA ASP A 14 -10.22 -3.35 11.14
C ASP A 14 -9.53 -2.01 10.84
N ASN A 15 -8.21 -2.00 10.67
CA ASN A 15 -7.38 -0.81 10.48
C ASN A 15 -6.45 -0.97 9.27
N ASN A 16 -7.04 -1.22 8.10
CA ASN A 16 -6.26 -1.46 6.90
C ASN A 16 -5.50 -0.18 6.44
N PRO A 17 -4.19 -0.24 6.19
CA PRO A 17 -3.39 0.92 5.77
C PRO A 17 -3.89 1.61 4.50
N ILE A 18 -4.44 0.85 3.55
CA ILE A 18 -4.92 1.40 2.28
C ILE A 18 -6.37 1.89 2.44
N ALA A 19 -7.24 1.10 3.08
CA ALA A 19 -8.67 1.40 3.10
C ALA A 19 -9.05 2.51 4.11
N LEU A 20 -8.33 2.59 5.23
CA LEU A 20 -8.64 3.51 6.33
C LEU A 20 -7.59 4.62 6.46
N GLN A 21 -6.29 4.30 6.30
CA GLN A 21 -5.22 5.29 6.47
C GLN A 21 -4.80 5.97 5.15
N ILE A 22 -5.25 5.47 3.99
CA ILE A 22 -4.94 6.05 2.66
C ILE A 22 -3.40 6.07 2.41
N LEU A 23 -2.65 5.17 3.04
CA LEU A 23 -1.19 5.06 2.89
C LEU A 23 -0.81 4.08 1.77
N GLY A 24 0.19 4.45 0.98
CA GLY A 24 0.79 3.55 -0.02
C GLY A 24 0.05 3.45 -1.35
N ILE A 25 -0.82 4.43 -1.67
CA ILE A 25 -1.57 4.45 -2.94
C ILE A 25 -0.64 4.58 -4.14
N CYS A 26 0.43 5.37 -4.06
CA CYS A 26 1.37 5.61 -5.16
C CYS A 26 1.97 4.30 -5.72
N SER A 27 2.41 3.41 -4.84
CA SER A 27 2.93 2.10 -5.19
C SER A 27 1.83 1.13 -5.62
N ALA A 28 0.63 1.24 -5.06
CA ALA A 28 -0.53 0.49 -5.51
C ALA A 28 -0.89 0.79 -6.97
N LEU A 29 -0.87 2.06 -7.38
CA LEU A 29 -1.15 2.44 -8.76
C LEU A 29 -0.09 1.92 -9.74
N ALA A 30 1.18 1.95 -9.33
CA ALA A 30 2.33 1.62 -10.19
C ALA A 30 2.55 0.11 -10.39
N VAL A 31 2.40 -0.71 -9.34
CA VAL A 31 2.89 -2.11 -9.34
C VAL A 31 1.78 -3.14 -9.54
N THR A 32 0.51 -2.75 -9.42
CA THR A 32 -0.63 -3.68 -9.56
C THR A 32 -0.97 -4.03 -11.01
N THR A 33 -0.12 -3.73 -12.00
CA THR A 33 -0.29 -4.22 -13.38
C THR A 33 0.11 -5.68 -13.55
N SER A 34 0.92 -6.22 -12.63
CA SER A 34 1.33 -7.62 -12.60
C SER A 34 1.33 -8.14 -11.17
N VAL A 35 0.59 -9.20 -10.91
CA VAL A 35 0.52 -9.95 -9.65
C VAL A 35 1.89 -10.47 -9.25
N LYS A 36 2.70 -10.95 -10.21
CA LYS A 36 4.06 -11.43 -9.91
C LYS A 36 4.92 -10.30 -9.31
N ASN A 37 4.91 -9.13 -9.94
CA ASN A 37 5.67 -7.96 -9.44
C ASN A 37 5.09 -7.44 -8.12
N ALA A 38 3.77 -7.37 -8.00
CA ALA A 38 3.08 -6.96 -6.79
C ALA A 38 3.45 -7.87 -5.60
N LEU A 39 3.47 -9.19 -5.80
CA LEU A 39 3.81 -10.16 -4.76
C LEU A 39 5.25 -9.99 -4.26
N VAL A 40 6.22 -9.82 -5.17
CA VAL A 40 7.61 -9.61 -4.75
C VAL A 40 7.76 -8.28 -4.00
N MET A 41 7.07 -7.22 -4.46
CA MET A 41 7.04 -5.95 -3.73
C MET A 41 6.41 -6.10 -2.33
N CYS A 42 5.31 -6.84 -2.20
CA CYS A 42 4.64 -7.10 -0.93
C CYS A 42 5.57 -7.75 0.09
N ILE A 43 6.31 -8.79 -0.32
CA ILE A 43 7.27 -9.49 0.54
C ILE A 43 8.39 -8.53 0.98
N ALA A 44 8.99 -7.83 0.02
CA ALA A 44 10.09 -6.90 0.30
C ALA A 44 9.63 -5.77 1.23
N LEU A 45 8.47 -5.17 0.95
CA LEU A 45 7.92 -4.08 1.75
C LEU A 45 7.57 -4.54 3.17
N THR A 46 6.92 -5.70 3.33
CA THR A 46 6.56 -6.21 4.67
C THR A 46 7.80 -6.42 5.54
N LEU A 47 8.87 -6.99 4.96
CA LEU A 47 10.14 -7.14 5.66
C LEU A 47 10.77 -5.78 6.01
N VAL A 48 10.82 -4.86 5.06
CA VAL A 48 11.38 -3.51 5.28
C VAL A 48 10.60 -2.76 6.35
N THR A 49 9.26 -2.79 6.34
CA THR A 49 8.43 -2.12 7.34
C THR A 49 8.61 -2.72 8.74
N ALA A 50 8.72 -4.04 8.84
CA ALA A 50 8.96 -4.72 10.11
C ALA A 50 10.32 -4.37 10.71
N PHE A 51 11.40 -4.51 9.93
CA PHE A 51 12.75 -4.22 10.41
C PHE A 51 12.99 -2.74 10.63
N SER A 52 12.50 -1.86 9.76
CA SER A 52 12.65 -0.41 9.95
C SER A 52 11.97 0.05 11.24
N SER A 53 10.75 -0.42 11.51
CA SER A 53 10.02 -0.11 12.74
C SER A 53 10.75 -0.63 13.99
N PHE A 54 11.37 -1.80 13.90
CA PHE A 54 12.20 -2.35 14.98
C PHE A 54 13.44 -1.48 15.28
N PHE A 55 14.23 -1.17 14.25
CA PHE A 55 15.46 -0.37 14.42
C PHE A 55 15.16 1.07 14.86
N ILE A 56 14.12 1.69 14.30
CA ILE A 56 13.71 3.04 14.68
C ILE A 56 13.26 3.08 16.15
N SER A 57 12.51 2.07 16.60
CA SER A 57 12.09 1.97 18.00
C SER A 57 13.27 1.82 18.98
N ILE A 58 14.35 1.11 18.59
CA ILE A 58 15.57 1.00 19.42
C ILE A 58 16.24 2.36 19.58
N ILE A 59 16.33 3.14 18.49
CA ILE A 59 17.12 4.37 18.43
C ILE A 59 16.29 5.60 18.84
N ARG A 60 14.96 5.48 18.96
CA ARG A 60 13.99 6.58 19.18
C ARG A 60 14.39 7.59 20.25
N ASN A 61 14.98 7.15 21.36
CA ASN A 61 15.36 8.02 22.49
C ASN A 61 16.55 8.94 22.18
N LYS A 62 17.31 8.64 21.11
CA LYS A 62 18.46 9.42 20.67
C LYS A 62 18.12 10.36 19.51
N ILE A 63 16.90 10.31 18.98
CA ILE A 63 16.49 11.07 17.79
C ILE A 63 15.91 12.42 18.22
N PRO A 64 16.54 13.56 17.87
CA PRO A 64 15.97 14.88 18.09
C PRO A 64 14.70 15.07 17.27
N SER A 65 13.70 15.77 17.82
CA SER A 65 12.43 16.03 17.14
C SER A 65 12.59 16.79 15.81
N SER A 66 13.58 17.69 15.71
CA SER A 66 13.81 18.53 14.54
C SER A 66 14.30 17.79 13.30
N ILE A 67 14.94 16.62 13.45
CA ILE A 67 15.52 15.84 12.34
C ILE A 67 14.95 14.42 12.24
N ARG A 68 13.83 14.15 12.93
CA ARG A 68 13.28 12.80 13.09
C ARG A 68 13.00 12.11 11.75
N ILE A 69 12.26 12.77 10.87
CA ILE A 69 11.86 12.21 9.56
C ILE A 69 13.10 11.86 8.72
N ILE A 70 14.13 12.71 8.76
CA ILE A 70 15.38 12.50 8.02
C ILE A 70 16.08 11.24 8.54
N VAL A 71 16.20 11.07 9.86
CA VAL A 71 16.83 9.90 10.47
C VAL A 71 16.07 8.61 10.11
N GLN A 72 14.73 8.64 10.18
CA GLN A 72 13.90 7.50 9.82
C GLN A 72 14.08 7.11 8.35
N MET A 73 14.09 8.08 7.43
CA MET A 73 14.32 7.84 6.00
C MET A 73 15.69 7.24 5.71
N VAL A 74 16.74 7.67 6.41
CA VAL A 74 18.08 7.07 6.26
C VAL A 74 18.11 5.63 6.73
N ILE A 75 17.45 5.30 7.84
CA ILE A 75 17.34 3.92 8.34
C ILE A 75 16.58 3.06 7.33
N ILE A 76 15.45 3.55 6.80
CA ILE A 76 14.65 2.83 5.81
C ILE A 76 15.46 2.62 4.53
N ALA A 77 16.09 3.68 4.00
CA ALA A 77 16.87 3.61 2.76
C ALA A 77 18.04 2.63 2.88
N SER A 78 18.78 2.65 4.01
CA SER A 78 19.89 1.71 4.23
C SER A 78 19.41 0.26 4.27
N LEU A 79 18.29 -0.04 4.94
CA LEU A 79 17.70 -1.39 4.95
C LEU A 79 17.25 -1.84 3.57
N VAL A 80 16.59 -0.97 2.81
CA VAL A 80 16.13 -1.28 1.45
C VAL A 80 17.31 -1.54 0.51
N ILE A 81 18.40 -0.78 0.64
CA ILE A 81 19.63 -1.00 -0.15
C ILE A 81 20.25 -2.35 0.21
N ILE A 82 20.32 -2.72 1.49
CA ILE A 82 20.82 -4.04 1.91
C ILE A 82 19.99 -5.17 1.28
N VAL A 83 18.67 -5.06 1.32
CA VAL A 83 17.75 -6.03 0.70
C VAL A 83 17.98 -6.12 -0.82
N ASP A 84 18.13 -4.99 -1.50
CA ASP A 84 18.44 -4.93 -2.93
C ASP A 84 19.76 -5.65 -3.26
N GLN A 85 20.82 -5.42 -2.48
CA GLN A 85 22.11 -6.08 -2.68
C GLN A 85 22.04 -7.60 -2.44
N ILE A 86 21.30 -8.05 -1.42
CA ILE A 86 21.09 -9.48 -1.17
C ILE A 86 20.36 -10.14 -2.35
N LEU A 87 19.34 -9.48 -2.89
CA LEU A 87 18.60 -9.99 -4.05
C LEU A 87 19.46 -10.04 -5.31
N LYS A 88 20.34 -9.05 -5.54
CA LYS A 88 21.33 -9.07 -6.63
C LYS A 88 22.24 -10.28 -6.56
N ALA A 89 22.63 -10.68 -5.35
CA ALA A 89 23.54 -11.81 -5.12
C ALA A 89 22.86 -13.18 -5.28
N VAL A 90 21.59 -13.33 -4.92
CA VAL A 90 20.89 -14.64 -4.90
C VAL A 90 20.05 -14.88 -6.16
N ALA A 91 19.45 -13.83 -6.74
CA ALA A 91 18.51 -13.95 -7.85
C ALA A 91 18.56 -12.73 -8.79
N TYR A 92 19.54 -12.71 -9.69
CA TYR A 92 19.80 -11.58 -10.59
C TYR A 92 18.60 -11.19 -11.47
N ASP A 93 17.87 -12.16 -12.03
CA ASP A 93 16.69 -11.87 -12.86
C ASP A 93 15.55 -11.21 -12.07
N VAL A 94 15.32 -11.65 -10.83
CA VAL A 94 14.33 -11.05 -9.94
C VAL A 94 14.78 -9.66 -9.51
N SER A 95 16.07 -9.49 -9.23
CA SER A 95 16.66 -8.19 -8.89
C SER A 95 16.54 -7.17 -10.01
N LYS A 96 16.69 -7.58 -11.28
CA LYS A 96 16.54 -6.68 -12.43
C LYS A 96 15.14 -6.08 -12.50
N SER A 97 14.10 -6.90 -12.26
CA SER A 97 12.72 -6.42 -12.15
C SER A 97 12.49 -5.58 -10.89
N LEU A 98 13.19 -5.89 -9.79
CA LEU A 98 13.03 -5.20 -8.52
C LEU A 98 13.75 -3.86 -8.43
N SER A 99 14.80 -3.62 -9.21
CA SER A 99 15.62 -2.40 -9.10
C SER A 99 14.79 -1.12 -9.27
N VAL A 100 13.69 -1.16 -10.02
CA VAL A 100 12.74 -0.04 -10.14
C VAL A 100 11.85 0.09 -8.90
N PHE A 101 11.47 -1.03 -8.30
CA PHE A 101 10.64 -1.08 -7.09
C PHE A 101 11.39 -0.67 -5.82
N VAL A 102 12.72 -0.79 -5.78
CA VAL A 102 13.56 -0.34 -4.65
C VAL A 102 13.26 1.12 -4.31
N GLY A 103 13.25 2.02 -5.30
CA GLY A 103 12.92 3.44 -5.07
C GLY A 103 11.49 3.66 -4.56
N LEU A 104 10.53 2.88 -5.08
CA LEU A 104 9.13 2.92 -4.66
C LEU A 104 8.92 2.38 -3.24
N ILE A 105 9.78 1.47 -2.77
CA ILE A 105 9.76 0.96 -1.39
C ILE A 105 10.33 2.02 -0.43
N ILE A 106 11.46 2.67 -0.78
CA ILE A 106 12.08 3.72 0.06
C ILE A 106 11.10 4.86 0.31
N THR A 107 10.42 5.30 -0.75
CA THR A 107 9.48 6.43 -0.72
C THR A 107 8.05 6.01 -0.38
N ASN A 108 7.82 4.78 0.07
CA ASN A 108 6.48 4.33 0.39
C ASN A 108 5.97 4.95 1.69
N CYS A 109 4.81 5.60 1.60
CA CYS A 109 4.16 6.26 2.74
C CYS A 109 3.85 5.30 3.89
N ILE A 110 3.62 4.00 3.63
CA ILE A 110 3.36 3.03 4.70
C ILE A 110 4.57 2.84 5.62
N VAL A 111 5.78 2.78 5.06
CA VAL A 111 7.01 2.52 5.83
C VAL A 111 7.29 3.70 6.75
N MET A 112 7.22 4.91 6.20
CA MET A 112 7.38 6.15 6.98
C MET A 112 6.25 6.33 7.99
N GLY A 113 4.99 6.14 7.58
CA GLY A 113 3.83 6.38 8.43
C GLY A 113 3.79 5.48 9.66
N ARG A 114 4.13 4.19 9.51
CA ARG A 114 4.22 3.28 10.68
C ARG A 114 5.44 3.57 11.56
N ALA A 115 6.58 3.90 10.94
CA ALA A 115 7.76 4.31 11.69
C ALA A 115 7.50 5.55 12.56
N GLU A 116 6.78 6.54 12.03
CA GLU A 116 6.47 7.77 12.75
C GLU A 116 5.34 7.60 13.77
N ALA A 117 4.22 6.99 13.37
CA ALA A 117 3.04 6.89 14.22
C ALA A 117 3.17 5.82 15.32
N TYR A 118 3.90 4.72 15.07
CA TYR A 118 3.97 3.59 16.00
C TYR A 118 5.36 3.35 16.57
N ALA A 119 6.41 3.30 15.76
CA ALA A 119 7.75 2.94 16.24
C ALA A 119 8.36 3.98 17.21
N MET A 120 8.01 5.26 17.06
CA MET A 120 8.48 6.33 17.96
C MET A 120 7.90 6.26 19.37
N SER A 121 6.74 5.62 19.56
CA SER A 121 6.05 5.55 20.86
C SER A 121 6.04 4.16 21.46
N ASN A 122 6.24 3.10 20.67
CA ASN A 122 6.17 1.71 21.14
C ASN A 122 7.54 1.00 21.17
N PRO A 123 7.74 0.03 22.07
CA PRO A 123 9.02 -0.69 22.18
C PRO A 123 9.31 -1.59 20.96
N PRO A 124 10.56 -2.08 20.80
CA PRO A 124 10.99 -2.67 19.52
C PRO A 124 10.19 -3.89 19.07
N VAL A 125 9.89 -4.81 19.99
CA VAL A 125 9.16 -6.05 19.69
C VAL A 125 7.74 -5.79 19.16
N PRO A 126 6.87 -5.00 19.83
CA PRO A 126 5.57 -4.67 19.27
C PRO A 126 5.67 -3.82 18.01
N SER A 127 6.69 -2.96 17.86
CA SER A 127 6.89 -2.20 16.61
C SER A 127 7.24 -3.09 15.42
N PHE A 128 8.00 -4.16 15.63
CA PHE A 128 8.27 -5.16 14.60
C PHE A 128 6.98 -5.87 14.15
N LEU A 129 6.16 -6.29 15.11
CA LEU A 129 4.89 -6.97 14.84
C LEU A 129 3.87 -6.05 14.17
N ASP A 130 3.83 -4.78 14.54
CA ASP A 130 3.03 -3.75 13.86
C ASP A 130 3.44 -3.61 12.39
N GLY A 131 4.74 -3.57 12.12
CA GLY A 131 5.26 -3.49 10.76
C GLY A 131 4.88 -4.71 9.91
N ILE A 132 4.92 -5.91 10.49
CA ILE A 132 4.43 -7.14 9.83
C ILE A 132 2.93 -7.04 9.56
N GLY A 133 2.12 -6.73 10.58
CA GLY A 133 0.67 -6.66 10.46
C GLY A 133 0.22 -5.67 9.38
N ASN A 134 0.75 -4.45 9.40
CA ASN A 134 0.43 -3.43 8.41
C ASN A 134 1.00 -3.77 7.02
N GLY A 135 2.20 -4.34 6.94
CA GLY A 135 2.77 -4.82 5.67
C GLY A 135 1.91 -5.92 5.02
N LEU A 136 1.43 -6.88 5.81
CA LEU A 136 0.51 -7.92 5.35
C LEU A 136 -0.86 -7.35 4.96
N GLY A 137 -1.41 -6.42 5.75
CA GLY A 137 -2.67 -5.74 5.43
C GLY A 137 -2.60 -4.98 4.10
N TYR A 138 -1.50 -4.26 3.87
CA TYR A 138 -1.20 -3.63 2.57
C TYR A 138 -1.08 -4.68 1.46
N SER A 139 -0.37 -5.77 1.72
CA SER A 139 -0.13 -6.82 0.74
C SER A 139 -1.41 -7.49 0.26
N ALA A 140 -2.35 -7.76 1.16
CA ALA A 140 -3.64 -8.34 0.82
C ALA A 140 -4.42 -7.47 -0.18
N VAL A 141 -4.46 -6.16 0.07
CA VAL A 141 -5.15 -5.21 -0.82
C VAL A 141 -4.41 -5.07 -2.15
N LEU A 142 -3.08 -5.02 -2.13
CA LEU A 142 -2.27 -4.93 -3.34
C LEU A 142 -2.48 -6.13 -4.26
N ILE A 143 -2.44 -7.35 -3.70
CA ILE A 143 -2.64 -8.59 -4.45
C ILE A 143 -4.08 -8.67 -5.00
N PHE A 144 -5.07 -8.21 -4.23
CA PHE A 144 -6.46 -8.14 -4.69
C PHE A 144 -6.61 -7.22 -5.91
N ILE A 145 -6.11 -5.99 -5.82
CA ILE A 145 -6.16 -5.02 -6.92
C ILE A 145 -5.36 -5.53 -8.13
N ALA A 146 -4.17 -6.08 -7.90
CA ALA A 146 -3.33 -6.62 -8.96
C ALA A 146 -4.00 -7.79 -9.68
N SER A 147 -4.71 -8.64 -8.95
CA SER A 147 -5.43 -9.77 -9.55
C SER A 147 -6.54 -9.31 -10.47
N ILE A 148 -7.32 -8.31 -10.05
CA ILE A 148 -8.37 -7.72 -10.90
C ILE A 148 -7.74 -7.05 -12.12
N ARG A 149 -6.70 -6.24 -11.93
CA ARG A 149 -6.07 -5.49 -13.03
C ARG A 149 -5.36 -6.38 -14.04
N GLU A 150 -4.66 -7.42 -13.61
CA GLU A 150 -3.98 -8.35 -14.52
C GLU A 150 -5.01 -9.21 -15.28
N LEU A 151 -6.01 -9.74 -14.57
CA LEU A 151 -7.03 -10.62 -15.16
C LEU A 151 -7.87 -9.90 -16.21
N PHE A 152 -8.35 -8.70 -15.91
CA PHE A 152 -9.20 -7.93 -16.83
C PHE A 152 -8.41 -6.96 -17.75
N GLY A 153 -7.11 -6.74 -17.49
CA GLY A 153 -6.26 -5.93 -18.35
C GLY A 153 -5.61 -6.76 -19.45
N ALA A 154 -4.97 -7.87 -19.07
CA ALA A 154 -4.17 -8.71 -19.95
C ALA A 154 -4.78 -10.10 -20.20
N GLY A 155 -5.85 -10.50 -19.50
CA GLY A 155 -6.42 -11.85 -19.62
C GLY A 155 -5.57 -12.94 -18.96
N SER A 156 -4.50 -12.56 -18.26
CA SER A 156 -3.57 -13.45 -17.57
C SER A 156 -3.69 -13.34 -16.07
N TRP A 157 -3.33 -14.42 -15.37
CA TRP A 157 -3.08 -14.39 -13.94
C TRP A 157 -1.77 -15.10 -13.68
N PHE A 158 -0.85 -14.42 -13.00
CA PHE A 158 0.48 -14.97 -12.71
C PHE A 158 1.29 -15.31 -13.98
N GLY A 159 1.01 -14.62 -15.09
CA GLY A 159 1.62 -14.91 -16.40
C GLY A 159 1.04 -16.13 -17.12
N ILE A 160 0.02 -16.80 -16.57
CA ILE A 160 -0.73 -17.86 -17.23
C ILE A 160 -1.95 -17.22 -17.88
N GLN A 161 -2.14 -17.40 -19.20
CA GLN A 161 -3.35 -16.96 -19.90
C GLN A 161 -4.54 -17.82 -19.44
N LEU A 162 -5.41 -17.27 -18.59
CA LEU A 162 -6.65 -17.93 -18.17
C LEU A 162 -7.81 -17.62 -19.11
N ILE A 163 -7.80 -16.44 -19.71
CA ILE A 163 -8.81 -16.01 -20.67
C ILE A 163 -8.12 -15.97 -22.03
N SER A 164 -8.53 -16.86 -22.94
CA SER A 164 -8.06 -16.80 -24.33
C SER A 164 -8.37 -15.42 -24.89
N THR A 165 -7.31 -14.69 -25.19
CA THR A 165 -7.39 -13.35 -25.77
C THR A 165 -7.77 -13.48 -27.25
N ALA A 166 -8.46 -12.48 -27.80
CA ALA A 166 -8.85 -12.44 -29.21
C ALA A 166 -7.67 -12.63 -30.19
N ASN A 167 -6.45 -12.28 -29.77
CA ASN A 167 -5.22 -12.50 -30.55
C ASN A 167 -4.78 -13.97 -30.62
N ASP A 168 -5.18 -14.81 -29.64
CA ASP A 168 -4.90 -16.25 -29.58
C ASP A 168 -6.16 -17.10 -29.90
N GLY A 169 -7.17 -16.49 -30.55
CA GLY A 169 -8.40 -17.16 -30.99
C GLY A 169 -9.52 -17.24 -29.94
N GLY A 170 -9.44 -16.48 -28.85
CA GLY A 170 -10.49 -16.40 -27.82
C GLY A 170 -11.49 -15.26 -28.00
N TRP A 171 -12.40 -15.10 -27.04
CA TRP A 171 -13.50 -14.13 -27.09
C TRP A 171 -13.20 -12.79 -26.39
N TYR A 172 -12.09 -12.72 -25.66
CA TYR A 172 -11.80 -11.59 -24.78
C TYR A 172 -10.85 -10.58 -25.41
N ILE A 173 -11.27 -9.32 -25.47
CA ILE A 173 -10.44 -8.21 -25.93
C ILE A 173 -9.80 -7.57 -24.68
N PRO A 174 -8.46 -7.63 -24.53
CA PRO A 174 -7.77 -7.07 -23.37
C PRO A 174 -8.08 -5.60 -23.22
N ASN A 175 -8.52 -5.21 -22.02
CA ASN A 175 -8.91 -3.83 -21.75
C ASN A 175 -7.67 -3.00 -21.41
N GLY A 176 -7.11 -2.34 -22.42
CA GLY A 176 -5.95 -1.47 -22.25
C GLY A 176 -6.15 -0.39 -21.20
N LEU A 177 -7.38 0.11 -21.00
CA LEU A 177 -7.70 1.10 -19.97
C LEU A 177 -7.38 0.59 -18.55
N LEU A 178 -7.50 -0.72 -18.31
CA LEU A 178 -7.27 -1.32 -16.99
C LEU A 178 -5.79 -1.47 -16.63
N LEU A 179 -4.91 -1.33 -17.62
CA LEU A 179 -3.48 -1.28 -17.41
C LEU A 179 -3.00 0.12 -17.04
N LEU A 180 -3.78 1.17 -17.34
CA LEU A 180 -3.42 2.55 -16.99
C LEU A 180 -3.74 2.87 -15.51
N PRO A 181 -3.00 3.82 -14.89
CA PRO A 181 -3.23 4.25 -13.50
C PRO A 181 -4.67 4.67 -13.13
N PRO A 182 -5.47 5.33 -13.99
CA PRO A 182 -6.84 5.73 -13.65
C PRO A 182 -7.74 4.55 -13.25
N SER A 183 -7.52 3.36 -13.82
CA SER A 183 -8.29 2.17 -13.45
C SER A 183 -8.07 1.74 -12.01
N ALA A 184 -6.84 1.87 -11.50
CA ALA A 184 -6.53 1.50 -10.13
C ALA A 184 -7.22 2.43 -9.12
N PHE A 185 -7.40 3.71 -9.45
CA PHE A 185 -8.23 4.60 -8.62
C PHE A 185 -9.68 4.14 -8.53
N PHE A 186 -10.31 3.74 -9.64
CA PHE A 186 -11.68 3.22 -9.61
C PHE A 186 -11.79 1.94 -8.80
N ILE A 187 -10.84 1.01 -8.96
CA ILE A 187 -10.84 -0.26 -8.22
C ILE A 187 -10.62 -0.02 -6.72
N ILE A 188 -9.67 0.84 -6.35
CA ILE A 188 -9.43 1.22 -4.94
C ILE A 188 -10.67 1.91 -4.37
N GLY A 189 -11.27 2.85 -5.09
CA GLY A 189 -12.48 3.55 -4.65
C GLY A 189 -13.66 2.60 -4.45
N LEU A 190 -13.88 1.66 -5.37
CA LEU A 190 -14.92 0.64 -5.24
C LEU A 190 -14.62 -0.31 -4.06
N PHE A 191 -13.37 -0.71 -3.88
CA PHE A 191 -12.93 -1.54 -2.76
C PHE A 191 -13.21 -0.85 -1.41
N ILE A 192 -12.85 0.43 -1.27
CA ILE A 192 -13.14 1.23 -0.08
C ILE A 192 -14.65 1.37 0.13
N ALA A 193 -15.42 1.62 -0.93
CA ALA A 193 -16.88 1.74 -0.85
C ALA A 193 -17.52 0.44 -0.35
N ILE A 194 -17.11 -0.72 -0.87
CA ILE A 194 -17.59 -2.02 -0.41
C ILE A 194 -17.28 -2.22 1.08
N ILE A 195 -16.05 -1.93 1.50
CA ILE A 195 -15.66 -2.05 2.91
C ILE A 195 -16.52 -1.13 3.79
N ARG A 196 -16.71 0.13 3.41
CA ARG A 196 -17.50 1.10 4.20
C ARG A 196 -18.99 0.75 4.25
N ILE A 197 -19.53 0.09 3.22
CA ILE A 197 -20.91 -0.46 3.24
C ILE A 197 -21.01 -1.62 4.24
N TRP A 198 -19.99 -2.47 4.31
CA TRP A 198 -19.95 -3.61 5.22
C TRP A 198 -19.62 -3.22 6.66
N LYS A 199 -18.79 -2.18 6.86
CA LYS A 199 -18.35 -1.63 8.13
C LYS A 199 -18.62 -0.13 8.19
N PRO A 200 -19.87 0.28 8.51
CA PRO A 200 -20.23 1.69 8.58
C PRO A 200 -19.48 2.44 9.70
N GLU A 201 -18.89 1.73 10.66
CA GLU A 201 -18.00 2.29 11.70
C GLU A 201 -16.75 3.00 11.15
N GLN A 202 -16.36 2.72 9.89
CA GLN A 202 -15.21 3.34 9.22
C GLN A 202 -15.59 4.58 8.39
N ILE A 203 -16.85 5.00 8.42
CA ILE A 203 -17.29 6.23 7.76
C ILE A 203 -16.86 7.39 8.65
N GLU A 204 -15.82 8.10 8.21
CA GLU A 204 -15.37 9.32 8.88
C GLU A 204 -16.48 10.38 8.83
N ASP A 205 -16.76 10.98 9.98
CA ASP A 205 -17.69 12.09 10.06
C ASP A 205 -17.17 13.25 9.20
N ALA A 206 -18.10 13.96 8.55
CA ALA A 206 -17.75 15.13 7.76
C ALA A 206 -17.09 16.17 8.68
N GLU A 207 -15.78 16.35 8.53
CA GLU A 207 -14.98 17.27 9.34
C GLU A 207 -15.46 18.73 9.19
N PHE A 208 -16.21 19.01 8.12
CA PHE A 208 -16.84 20.31 7.87
C PHE A 208 -18.33 20.16 7.51
N VAL A 209 -19.20 20.58 8.42
CA VAL A 209 -20.59 20.92 8.10
C VAL A 209 -20.57 22.20 7.28
N MET A 210 -20.92 22.11 5.99
CA MET A 210 -20.96 23.28 5.11
C MET A 210 -21.92 24.33 5.70
N LYS A 211 -21.41 25.53 6.00
CA LYS A 211 -22.26 26.67 6.39
C LYS A 211 -23.27 26.93 5.26
N PRO A 212 -24.53 27.32 5.57
CA PRO A 212 -25.62 27.44 4.60
C PRO A 212 -25.34 28.41 3.44
N GLN A 213 -24.32 29.27 3.54
CA GLN A 213 -23.92 30.22 2.52
C GLN A 213 -23.04 29.62 1.39
N SER A 214 -22.68 28.33 1.47
CA SER A 214 -21.92 27.63 0.44
C SER A 214 -22.79 26.93 -0.61
N LYS A 215 -24.12 26.91 -0.46
CA LYS A 215 -25.00 26.50 -1.57
C LYS A 215 -24.89 27.59 -2.63
N GLY A 216 -24.27 27.24 -3.75
CA GLY A 216 -24.04 28.15 -4.87
C GLY A 216 -25.30 28.96 -5.20
N MET A 217 -25.11 30.26 -5.39
CA MET A 217 -26.12 31.16 -5.92
C MET A 217 -26.82 30.46 -7.09
N THR A 218 -28.08 30.12 -6.89
CA THR A 218 -28.99 29.78 -8.00
C THR A 218 -29.12 31.06 -8.83
N HIS A 219 -28.23 31.22 -9.80
CA HIS A 219 -28.49 32.10 -10.93
C HIS A 219 -29.71 31.54 -11.67
N GLY A 220 -30.85 32.21 -11.53
CA GLY A 220 -32.02 31.93 -12.36
C GLY A 220 -33.33 32.39 -11.75
N GLY A 221 -33.80 33.58 -12.14
CA GLY A 221 -35.22 33.91 -12.17
C GLY A 221 -35.71 34.99 -11.22
N GLY A 222 -35.19 36.22 -11.36
CA GLY A 222 -35.96 37.41 -11.05
C GLY A 222 -36.49 38.01 -12.36
N HIS A 223 -37.81 38.24 -12.41
CA HIS A 223 -38.65 38.72 -13.52
C HIS A 223 -39.24 37.64 -14.43
#